data_AF-A0A932JPK9-F1
#
_entry.id   AF-A0A932JPK9-F1
#
_cell.length_a   1.000
_cell.length_b   1.000
_cell.length_c   1.000
_cell.angle_alpha   90.00
_cell.angle_beta   90.00
_cell.angle_gamma   90.00
#
_symmetry.space_group_name_H-M   'P 1'
#
loop_
_entity.id
_entity.type
_entity.pdbx_description
1 polymer ?
#
loop_
_entity_poly.entity_id
_entity_poly.type
_entity_poly.pdbx_seq_one_letter_code
_entity_poly.pdbx_strand_id
1 'polypeptide(L)'
;MGRLLLAAAPAVLFGCAAAFAPARPAWPSLPDGHFMHVGDFLQVTGTGRAAKPSRNETQERSEARDAALLDAWTRLKSYVDALPLEGGGSVYGAARNDAALAKGMERLIYAAQIVTTRYDGPVAAVVVRVDKVALNRLLGTDFK
;
A
#
# COMPACT_ATOMS: atom_id res chain seq x y z
N MET A 1 -46.54 51.82 -15.24
CA MET A 1 -46.17 50.59 -15.97
C MET A 1 -44.71 50.72 -16.39
N GLY A 2 -43.75 50.33 -15.54
CA GLY A 2 -42.92 49.12 -15.69
C GLY A 2 -41.46 49.60 -15.55
N ARG A 3 -40.59 49.08 -14.67
CA ARG A 3 -40.26 47.65 -14.56
C ARG A 3 -39.05 47.30 -15.44
N LEU A 4 -37.83 47.76 -15.13
CA LEU A 4 -36.61 46.98 -15.41
C LEU A 4 -35.43 47.42 -14.52
N LEU A 5 -35.28 46.70 -13.41
CA LEU A 5 -34.10 46.66 -12.56
C LEU A 5 -33.04 45.80 -13.26
N LEU A 6 -31.89 46.39 -13.57
CA LEU A 6 -30.70 45.68 -14.02
C LEU A 6 -30.08 44.99 -12.79
N ALA A 7 -30.33 43.70 -12.62
CA ALA A 7 -29.68 42.88 -11.60
C ALA A 7 -28.30 42.44 -12.13
N ALA A 8 -27.24 43.00 -11.56
CA ALA A 8 -25.88 42.52 -11.76
C ALA A 8 -25.71 41.16 -11.10
N ALA A 9 -25.33 40.14 -11.88
CA ALA A 9 -25.04 38.79 -11.39
C ALA A 9 -23.57 38.70 -10.94
N PRO A 10 -23.25 38.41 -9.67
CA PRO A 10 -21.90 38.04 -9.27
C PRO A 10 -21.86 36.51 -9.14
N ALA A 11 -21.51 35.80 -10.20
CA ALA A 11 -21.53 34.34 -10.18
C ALA A 11 -20.38 33.68 -10.94
N VAL A 12 -19.14 34.18 -10.86
CA VAL A 12 -17.97 33.42 -11.37
C VAL A 12 -16.68 33.80 -10.63
N LEU A 13 -16.48 33.39 -9.38
CA LEU A 13 -15.14 33.49 -8.75
C LEU A 13 -14.71 32.28 -7.90
N PHE A 14 -15.53 31.24 -7.74
CA PHE A 14 -15.18 30.08 -6.90
C PHE A 14 -14.54 28.88 -7.63
N GLY A 15 -14.23 28.99 -8.94
CA GLY A 15 -13.84 27.83 -9.76
C GLY A 15 -12.35 27.46 -9.78
N CYS A 16 -11.43 28.35 -9.39
CA CYS A 16 -10.01 28.14 -9.71
C CYS A 16 -9.18 27.47 -8.62
N ALA A 17 -9.66 27.38 -7.37
CA ALA A 17 -8.85 26.82 -6.27
C ALA A 17 -8.48 25.34 -6.48
N ALA A 18 -9.35 24.56 -7.11
CA ALA A 18 -9.09 23.15 -7.40
C ALA A 18 -8.09 22.93 -8.55
N ALA A 19 -7.95 23.90 -9.47
CA ALA A 19 -7.02 23.81 -10.60
C ALA A 19 -5.56 24.05 -10.21
N PHE A 20 -5.32 24.68 -9.06
CA PHE A 20 -3.99 24.96 -8.52
C PHE A 20 -3.62 24.10 -7.30
N ALA A 21 -4.44 23.09 -6.98
CA ALA A 21 -4.05 22.12 -5.96
C ALA A 21 -2.78 21.37 -6.43
N PRO A 22 -1.76 21.20 -5.57
CA PRO A 22 -0.57 20.47 -5.94
C PRO A 22 -0.95 19.07 -6.45
N ALA A 23 -0.26 18.63 -7.51
CA ALA A 23 -0.50 17.31 -8.07
C ALA A 23 -0.32 16.26 -6.97
N ARG A 24 -1.37 15.48 -6.72
CA ARG A 24 -1.33 14.44 -5.70
C ARG A 24 -0.30 13.38 -6.10
N PRO A 25 0.45 12.84 -5.14
CA PRO A 25 1.42 11.80 -5.43
C PRO A 25 0.70 10.55 -5.96
N ALA A 26 1.25 9.94 -7.01
CA ALA A 26 0.75 8.69 -7.58
C ALA A 26 1.49 7.49 -6.98
N TRP A 27 0.89 6.28 -7.10
CA TRP A 27 1.62 5.06 -6.77
C TRP A 27 2.90 4.96 -7.61
N PRO A 28 4.06 4.66 -7.01
CA PRO A 28 5.24 4.32 -7.77
C PRO A 28 4.98 3.03 -8.56
N SER A 29 5.67 2.89 -9.69
CA SER A 29 5.63 1.66 -10.49
C SER A 29 5.95 0.45 -9.61
N LEU A 30 5.22 -0.64 -9.83
CA LEU A 30 5.48 -1.89 -9.12
C LEU A 30 6.90 -2.38 -9.46
N PRO A 31 7.72 -2.68 -8.44
CA PRO A 31 9.16 -2.91 -8.64
C PRO A 31 9.48 -4.22 -9.35
N ASP A 32 8.59 -5.22 -9.29
CA ASP A 32 8.76 -6.53 -9.93
C ASP A 32 7.42 -7.26 -10.15
N GLY A 33 7.48 -8.47 -10.68
CA GLY A 33 6.30 -9.32 -10.94
C GLY A 33 5.64 -9.92 -9.70
N HIS A 34 6.09 -9.56 -8.47
CA HIS A 34 5.49 -10.07 -7.24
C HIS A 34 4.33 -9.22 -6.76
N PHE A 35 4.16 -8.00 -7.27
CA PHE A 35 3.07 -7.11 -6.89
C PHE A 35 1.95 -7.09 -7.92
N MET A 36 0.73 -6.88 -7.44
CA MET A 36 -0.42 -6.69 -8.29
C MET A 36 -1.45 -5.79 -7.63
N HIS A 37 -2.00 -4.83 -8.37
CA HIS A 37 -3.21 -4.14 -7.97
C HIS A 37 -4.44 -4.99 -8.32
N VAL A 38 -5.25 -5.34 -7.33
CA VAL A 38 -6.45 -6.16 -7.50
C VAL A 38 -7.63 -5.47 -6.83
N GLY A 39 -8.39 -4.70 -7.61
CA GLY A 39 -9.46 -3.85 -7.09
C GLY A 39 -8.93 -2.90 -6.01
N ASP A 40 -9.55 -2.95 -4.83
CA ASP A 40 -9.20 -2.12 -3.66
C ASP A 40 -7.98 -2.64 -2.88
N PHE A 41 -7.31 -3.68 -3.37
CA PHE A 41 -6.18 -4.29 -2.68
C PHE A 41 -4.87 -4.12 -3.45
N LEU A 42 -3.79 -3.96 -2.68
CA LEU A 42 -2.43 -4.22 -3.16
C LEU A 42 -2.05 -5.63 -2.71
N GLN A 43 -1.79 -6.51 -3.66
CA GLN A 43 -1.30 -7.87 -3.40
C GLN A 43 0.20 -7.93 -3.61
N VAL A 44 0.87 -8.74 -2.78
CA VAL A 44 2.27 -9.10 -2.95
C VAL A 44 2.47 -10.58 -2.72
N THR A 45 3.30 -11.20 -3.54
CA THR A 45 3.68 -12.61 -3.43
C THR A 45 5.08 -12.72 -2.87
N GLY A 46 5.22 -13.39 -1.74
CA GLY A 46 6.52 -13.81 -1.23
C GLY A 46 6.80 -15.28 -1.54
N THR A 47 8.08 -15.63 -1.60
CA THR A 47 8.54 -17.00 -1.83
C THR A 47 9.57 -17.41 -0.78
N GLY A 48 9.58 -18.68 -0.41
CA GLY A 48 10.44 -19.17 0.66
C GLY A 48 10.69 -20.66 0.57
N ARG A 49 11.79 -21.09 1.18
CA ARG A 49 12.19 -22.49 1.34
C ARG A 49 12.59 -22.71 2.79
N ALA A 50 12.43 -23.93 3.29
CA ALA A 50 12.97 -24.30 4.59
C ALA A 50 14.47 -24.04 4.68
N ALA A 51 14.93 -23.56 5.84
CA ALA A 51 16.33 -23.21 6.04
C ALA A 51 17.25 -24.43 6.04
N LYS A 52 16.72 -25.60 6.46
CA LYS A 52 17.42 -26.87 6.45
C LYS A 52 16.47 -27.98 6.00
N PRO A 53 16.94 -28.96 5.21
CA PRO A 53 16.16 -30.15 4.91
C PRO A 53 15.82 -30.87 6.22
N SER A 54 14.53 -31.11 6.47
CA SER A 54 14.06 -31.92 7.60
C SER A 54 13.69 -33.31 7.09
N ARG A 55 13.68 -34.31 7.98
CA ARG A 55 13.09 -35.62 7.66
C ARG A 55 11.55 -35.58 7.71
N ASN A 56 10.97 -34.47 8.18
CA ASN A 56 9.54 -34.28 8.31
C ASN A 56 9.05 -33.24 7.29
N GLU A 57 8.32 -33.69 6.27
CA GLU A 57 7.74 -32.84 5.22
C GLU A 57 6.82 -31.75 5.80
N THR A 58 6.07 -32.05 6.87
CA THR A 58 5.16 -31.08 7.49
C THR A 58 5.93 -29.91 8.11
N GLN A 59 7.08 -30.20 8.72
CA GLN A 59 7.95 -29.17 9.26
C GLN A 59 8.54 -28.34 8.12
N GLU A 60 9.04 -28.99 7.08
CA GLU A 60 9.65 -28.32 5.93
C GLU A 60 8.65 -27.36 5.24
N ARG A 61 7.41 -27.80 5.04
CA ARG A 61 6.35 -26.96 4.47
C ARG A 61 5.92 -25.82 5.39
N SER A 62 5.98 -26.01 6.71
CA SER A 62 5.68 -24.94 7.66
C SER A 62 6.78 -23.87 7.63
N GLU A 63 8.04 -24.27 7.69
CA GLU A 63 9.19 -23.36 7.61
C GLU A 63 9.25 -22.62 6.28
N ALA A 64 9.02 -23.31 5.15
CA ALA A 64 8.99 -22.70 3.83
C ALA A 64 7.89 -21.63 3.71
N ARG A 65 6.70 -21.90 4.26
CA ARG A 65 5.59 -20.93 4.28
C ARG A 65 5.93 -19.71 5.12
N ASP A 66 6.50 -19.91 6.30
CA ASP A 66 6.83 -18.81 7.19
C ASP A 66 7.94 -17.93 6.58
N ALA A 67 8.93 -18.54 5.90
CA ALA A 67 9.91 -17.83 5.10
C ALA A 67 9.27 -17.03 3.95
N ALA A 68 8.31 -17.62 3.23
CA ALA A 68 7.59 -16.95 2.16
C ALA A 68 6.73 -15.77 2.67
N LEU A 69 6.13 -15.90 3.85
CA LEU A 69 5.36 -14.84 4.48
C LEU A 69 6.26 -13.67 4.91
N LEU A 70 7.43 -13.95 5.48
CA LEU A 70 8.44 -12.94 5.81
C LEU A 70 8.95 -12.19 4.58
N ASP A 71 9.19 -12.90 3.47
CA ASP A 71 9.55 -12.30 2.18
C ASP A 71 8.42 -11.37 1.68
N ALA A 72 7.17 -11.83 1.72
CA ALA A 72 6.00 -11.04 1.30
C ALA A 72 5.86 -9.74 2.12
N TRP A 73 5.97 -9.82 3.44
CA TRP A 73 5.92 -8.64 4.32
C TRP A 73 7.10 -7.69 4.12
N THR A 74 8.30 -8.22 3.89
CA THR A 74 9.50 -7.40 3.63
C THR A 74 9.34 -6.61 2.33
N ARG A 75 8.86 -7.27 1.28
CA ARG A 75 8.53 -6.63 0.00
C ARG A 75 7.45 -5.56 0.18
N LEU A 76 6.34 -5.90 0.85
CA LEU A 76 5.27 -4.95 1.12
C LEU A 76 5.80 -3.72 1.86
N LYS A 77 6.57 -3.94 2.93
CA LYS A 77 7.18 -2.88 3.72
C LYS A 77 8.06 -1.98 2.86
N SER A 78 8.96 -2.56 2.06
CA SER A 78 9.84 -1.79 1.20
C SER A 78 9.07 -0.95 0.18
N TYR A 79 7.98 -1.49 -0.38
CA TYR A 79 7.14 -0.75 -1.31
C TYR A 79 6.43 0.42 -0.62
N VAL A 80 5.84 0.18 0.56
CA VAL A 80 5.13 1.23 1.28
C VAL A 80 6.09 2.31 1.81
N ASP A 81 7.26 1.92 2.30
CA ASP A 81 8.33 2.82 2.74
C ASP A 81 8.77 3.79 1.62
N ALA A 82 8.68 3.35 0.36
CA ALA A 82 9.01 4.14 -0.82
C ALA A 82 7.88 5.07 -1.29
N LEU A 83 6.68 4.99 -0.71
CA LEU A 83 5.55 5.81 -1.17
C LEU A 83 5.81 7.31 -0.91
N PRO A 84 5.54 8.16 -1.90
CA PRO A 84 5.67 9.61 -1.76
C PRO A 84 4.54 10.22 -0.93
N LEU A 85 4.84 11.20 -0.07
CA LEU A 85 3.83 11.93 0.71
C LEU A 85 3.48 13.29 0.09
N GLU A 86 2.28 13.82 0.36
CA GLU A 86 1.83 15.10 -0.20
C GLU A 86 2.72 16.29 0.17
N GLY A 87 3.32 16.27 1.37
CA GLY A 87 4.28 17.28 1.83
C GLY A 87 5.70 17.12 1.28
N GLY A 88 5.92 16.16 0.37
CA GLY A 88 7.23 15.77 -0.13
C GLY A 88 7.91 14.71 0.76
N GLY A 89 8.97 14.10 0.22
CA GLY A 89 9.65 12.97 0.86
C GLY A 89 8.89 11.65 0.72
N SER A 90 9.28 10.66 1.53
CA SER A 90 8.70 9.32 1.52
C SER A 90 8.16 8.92 2.90
N VAL A 91 7.30 7.90 2.92
CA VAL A 91 6.80 7.28 4.15
C VAL A 91 7.95 6.89 5.07
N TYR A 92 9.03 6.31 4.52
CA TYR A 92 10.23 5.96 5.29
C TYR A 92 10.84 7.16 6.01
N GLY A 93 10.99 8.29 5.31
CA GLY A 93 11.52 9.51 5.89
C GLY A 93 10.63 10.06 7.01
N ALA A 94 9.31 10.09 6.79
CA ALA A 94 8.36 10.57 7.77
C ALA A 94 8.30 9.68 9.02
N ALA A 95 8.28 8.36 8.85
CA ALA A 95 8.18 7.39 9.95
C ALA A 95 9.39 7.41 10.90
N ARG A 96 10.54 7.94 10.48
CA ARG A 96 11.70 8.13 11.37
C ARG A 96 11.47 9.17 12.45
N ASN A 97 10.66 10.18 12.16
CA ASN A 97 10.39 11.30 13.05
C ASN A 97 8.98 11.21 13.69
N ASP A 98 8.13 10.31 13.18
CA ASP A 98 6.78 10.06 13.67
C ASP A 98 6.61 8.59 14.11
N ALA A 99 6.68 8.38 15.43
CA ALA A 99 6.51 7.05 16.03
C ALA A 99 5.07 6.50 15.89
N ALA A 100 4.06 7.38 15.78
CA ALA A 100 2.68 6.94 15.59
C ALA A 100 2.49 6.41 14.18
N LEU A 101 3.05 7.10 13.18
CA LEU A 101 3.10 6.63 11.79
C LEU A 101 3.85 5.31 11.68
N ALA A 102 5.04 5.20 12.28
CA ALA A 102 5.82 3.96 12.27
C ALA A 102 5.02 2.76 12.83
N LYS A 103 4.37 2.93 13.99
CA LYS A 103 3.51 1.90 14.60
C LYS A 103 2.24 1.62 13.79
N GLY A 104 1.68 2.64 13.14
CA GLY A 104 0.55 2.48 12.23
C GLY A 104 0.92 1.62 11.04
N MET A 105 2.08 1.90 10.45
CA MET A 105 2.63 1.16 9.31
C MET A 105 2.91 -0.30 9.64
N GLU A 106 3.59 -0.55 10.77
CA GLU A 106 3.86 -1.90 11.25
C GLU A 106 2.56 -2.70 11.44
N ARG A 107 1.56 -2.10 12.11
CA ARG A 107 0.24 -2.73 12.29
C ARG A 107 -0.45 -3.03 10.97
N LEU A 108 -0.41 -2.11 10.01
CA LEU A 108 -1.05 -2.29 8.71
C LEU A 108 -0.38 -3.40 7.89
N ILE A 109 0.95 -3.51 7.92
CA ILE A 109 1.70 -4.56 7.23
C ILE A 109 1.41 -5.93 7.86
N TYR A 110 1.42 -6.04 9.19
CA TYR A 110 1.13 -7.31 9.87
C TYR A 110 -0.36 -7.69 9.85
N ALA A 111 -1.26 -6.72 9.65
CA ALA A 111 -2.67 -6.98 9.38
C ALA A 111 -2.95 -7.42 7.93
N ALA A 112 -1.93 -7.47 7.07
CA ALA A 112 -2.09 -7.96 5.70
C ALA A 112 -2.64 -9.40 5.71
N GLN A 113 -3.70 -9.61 4.94
CA GLN A 113 -4.41 -10.88 4.91
C GLN A 113 -3.70 -11.85 3.99
N ILE A 114 -3.47 -13.07 4.46
CA ILE A 114 -3.02 -14.18 3.60
C ILE A 114 -4.20 -14.58 2.69
N VAL A 115 -3.98 -14.49 1.38
CA VAL A 115 -4.98 -14.84 0.35
C VAL A 115 -4.83 -16.30 -0.04
N THR A 116 -3.60 -16.73 -0.29
CA THR A 116 -3.31 -18.11 -0.69
C THR A 116 -1.89 -18.49 -0.32
N THR A 117 -1.70 -19.79 -0.10
CA THR A 117 -0.39 -20.43 0.05
C THR A 117 -0.34 -21.56 -0.96
N ARG A 118 0.71 -21.58 -1.79
CA ARG A 118 0.99 -22.66 -2.73
C ARG A 118 2.34 -23.27 -2.41
N TYR A 119 2.49 -24.55 -2.74
CA TYR A 119 3.71 -25.30 -2.53
C TYR A 119 4.15 -25.93 -3.84
N ASP A 120 5.46 -25.92 -4.06
CA ASP A 120 6.14 -26.65 -5.13
C ASP A 120 7.39 -27.31 -4.54
N GLY A 121 7.27 -28.60 -4.24
CA GLY A 121 8.28 -29.34 -3.47
C GLY A 121 8.61 -28.63 -2.14
N PRO A 122 9.89 -28.31 -1.87
CA PRO A 122 10.33 -27.66 -0.63
C PRO A 122 10.11 -26.13 -0.63
N VAL A 123 9.53 -25.57 -1.70
CA VAL A 123 9.30 -24.13 -1.86
C VAL A 123 7.83 -23.82 -1.59
N ALA A 124 7.59 -22.72 -0.89
CA ALA A 124 6.28 -22.14 -0.71
C ALA A 124 6.20 -20.76 -1.38
N ALA A 125 5.01 -20.43 -1.89
CA ALA A 125 4.64 -19.09 -2.30
C ALA A 125 3.43 -18.65 -1.49
N VAL A 126 3.50 -17.47 -0.87
CA VAL A 126 2.42 -16.89 -0.06
C VAL A 126 2.03 -15.57 -0.67
N VAL A 127 0.74 -15.39 -0.95
CA VAL A 127 0.18 -14.11 -1.39
C VAL A 127 -0.48 -13.44 -0.21
N VAL A 128 -0.04 -12.23 0.12
CA VAL A 128 -0.72 -11.36 1.09
C VAL A 128 -1.33 -10.16 0.39
N ARG A 129 -2.35 -9.57 1.01
CA ARG A 129 -2.98 -8.36 0.51
C ARG A 129 -3.19 -7.34 1.61
N VAL A 130 -3.09 -6.07 1.23
CA VAL A 130 -3.46 -4.94 2.07
C VAL A 130 -4.51 -4.08 1.39
N ASP A 131 -5.42 -3.54 2.20
CA ASP A 131 -6.47 -2.64 1.76
C ASP A 131 -5.89 -1.25 1.43
N LYS A 132 -6.09 -0.80 0.19
CA LYS A 132 -5.61 0.51 -0.28
C LYS A 132 -6.27 1.66 0.46
N VAL A 133 -7.55 1.55 0.82
CA VAL A 133 -8.29 2.58 1.56
C VAL A 133 -7.74 2.71 2.98
N ALA A 134 -7.43 1.60 3.64
CA ALA A 134 -6.79 1.62 4.96
C ALA A 134 -5.41 2.28 4.90
N LEU A 135 -4.62 1.96 3.86
CA LEU A 135 -3.30 2.54 3.66
C LEU A 135 -3.37 4.04 3.37
N ASN A 136 -4.25 4.44 2.45
CA ASN A 136 -4.54 5.83 2.13
C ASN A 136 -5.00 6.63 3.37
N ARG A 137 -5.91 6.06 4.17
CA ARG A 137 -6.35 6.69 5.42
C ARG A 137 -5.21 6.88 6.42
N LEU A 138 -4.31 5.90 6.54
CA LEU A 138 -3.17 5.98 7.45
C LEU A 138 -2.17 7.06 6.99
N LEU A 139 -1.93 7.15 5.69
CA LEU A 139 -0.94 8.08 5.12
C LEU A 139 -1.52 9.47 4.84
N GLY A 140 -2.84 9.64 4.93
CA GLY A 140 -3.52 10.87 4.50
C GLY A 140 -3.37 11.10 2.99
N THR A 141 -3.37 10.03 2.20
CA THR A 141 -3.18 10.07 0.74
C THR A 141 -4.42 9.52 0.03
N ASP A 142 -4.54 9.79 -1.26
CA ASP A 142 -5.61 9.26 -2.12
C ASP A 142 -5.00 8.53 -3.33
N PHE A 143 -4.02 7.65 -3.08
CA PHE A 143 -3.40 6.88 -4.16
C PHE A 143 -4.43 5.97 -4.82
N LYS A 144 -4.43 5.89 -6.15
CA LYS A 144 -5.40 5.12 -6.95
C LYS A 144 -4.82 3.82 -7.49
#